data_AF-A0A0A1ZIF8-F1
#
_entry.id   AF-A0A0A1ZIF8-F1
#
_cell.length_a   1.000
_cell.length_b   1.000
_cell.length_c   1.000
_cell.angle_alpha   90.00
_cell.angle_beta   90.00
_cell.angle_gamma   90.00
#
_symmetry.space_group_name_H-M   'P 1'
#
loop_
_entity.id
_entity.type
_entity.pdbx_description
1 polymer ?
#
loop_
_entity_poly.entity_id
_entity_poly.type
_entity_poly.pdbx_seq_one_letter_code
_entity_poly.pdbx_strand_id
1 'polypeptide(L)'
;MKLELKTENESQIKSFSNILKTVFFLVLIIFFCDVAFKLRIISRHFQITYYCKLLSVEKSKLNFDSLSRLSNLKSKQKIWEFCREVVK
;
A
#
# COMPACT_ATOMS: atom_id res chain seq x y z
N MET A 1 -52.55 44.58 -6.91
CA MET A 1 -51.17 44.87 -7.36
C MET A 1 -50.46 43.54 -7.53
N LYS A 2 -49.97 43.25 -8.75
CA LYS A 2 -49.46 41.94 -9.16
C LYS A 2 -48.07 41.74 -8.56
N LEU A 3 -47.88 40.70 -7.75
CA LEU A 3 -46.62 40.40 -7.06
C LEU A 3 -45.56 39.97 -8.10
N GLU A 4 -44.65 40.88 -8.45
CA GLU A 4 -43.49 40.63 -9.32
C GLU A 4 -42.29 40.00 -8.57
N LEU A 5 -42.54 39.40 -7.42
CA LEU A 5 -41.51 38.88 -6.50
C LEU A 5 -40.94 37.50 -6.88
N LYS A 6 -41.33 36.95 -8.04
CA LYS A 6 -41.01 35.56 -8.43
C LYS A 6 -39.74 35.44 -9.29
N THR A 7 -39.31 36.51 -9.95
CA THR A 7 -38.23 36.47 -10.96
C THR A 7 -36.82 36.63 -10.35
N GLU A 8 -36.70 37.33 -9.22
CA GLU A 8 -35.40 37.59 -8.58
C GLU A 8 -34.90 36.36 -7.79
N ASN A 9 -35.83 35.67 -7.12
CA ASN A 9 -35.52 34.52 -6.28
C ASN A 9 -34.94 33.31 -7.05
N GLU A 10 -35.36 33.07 -8.30
CA GLU A 10 -34.83 31.94 -9.08
C GLU A 10 -33.33 32.05 -9.35
N SER A 11 -32.85 33.25 -9.69
CA SER A 11 -31.43 33.48 -9.98
C SER A 11 -30.56 33.37 -8.72
N GLN A 12 -31.06 33.88 -7.59
CA GLN A 12 -30.40 33.78 -6.29
C GLN A 12 -30.35 32.34 -5.78
N ILE A 13 -31.46 31.59 -5.87
CA ILE A 13 -31.53 30.17 -5.47
C ILE A 13 -30.58 29.33 -6.32
N LYS A 14 -30.48 29.60 -7.63
CA LYS A 14 -29.58 28.88 -8.54
C LYS A 14 -28.10 29.17 -8.23
N SER A 15 -27.77 30.42 -7.91
CA SER A 15 -26.42 30.80 -7.50
C SER A 15 -26.03 30.16 -6.17
N PHE A 16 -26.94 30.16 -5.19
CA PHE A 16 -26.75 29.52 -3.89
C PHE A 16 -26.57 28.00 -4.00
N SER A 17 -27.34 27.35 -4.87
CA SER A 17 -27.21 25.91 -5.17
C SER A 17 -25.83 25.57 -5.75
N ASN A 18 -25.29 26.40 -6.64
CA ASN A 18 -23.95 26.19 -7.20
C ASN A 18 -22.86 26.36 -6.14
N ILE A 19 -22.97 27.34 -5.25
CA ILE A 19 -22.01 27.54 -4.16
C ILE A 19 -22.01 26.33 -3.21
N LEU A 20 -23.20 25.84 -2.82
CA LEU A 20 -23.33 24.64 -2.00
C LEU A 20 -22.73 23.40 -2.66
N LYS A 21 -22.95 23.21 -3.97
CA LYS A 21 -22.32 22.11 -4.73
C LYS A 21 -20.81 22.21 -4.67
N THR A 22 -20.23 23.38 -4.94
CA THR A 22 -18.78 23.57 -4.90
C THR A 22 -18.20 23.27 -3.53
N VAL A 23 -18.82 23.76 -2.46
CA VAL A 23 -18.40 23.48 -1.08
C VAL A 23 -18.50 22.00 -0.77
N PHE A 24 -19.59 21.34 -1.19
CA PHE A 24 -19.77 19.91 -1.00
C PHE A 24 -18.67 19.09 -1.71
N PHE A 25 -18.34 19.42 -2.96
CA PHE A 25 -17.24 18.77 -3.68
C PHE A 25 -15.88 18.99 -3.00
N LEU A 26 -15.62 20.18 -2.47
CA LEU A 26 -14.39 20.46 -1.72
C LEU A 26 -14.26 19.58 -0.48
N VAL A 27 -15.34 19.45 0.31
CA VAL A 27 -15.36 18.59 1.50
C VAL A 27 -15.15 17.12 1.12
N LEU A 28 -15.81 16.66 0.03
CA LEU A 28 -15.61 15.30 -0.46
C LEU A 28 -14.16 15.03 -0.86
N ILE A 29 -13.52 15.96 -1.58
CA ILE A 29 -12.11 15.81 -1.99
C ILE A 29 -11.22 15.67 -0.76
N ILE A 30 -11.40 16.52 0.25
CA ILE A 30 -10.60 16.46 1.50
C ILE A 30 -10.81 15.12 2.21
N PHE A 31 -12.05 14.63 2.30
CA PHE A 31 -12.36 13.34 2.89
C PHE A 31 -11.69 12.17 2.14
N PHE A 32 -11.80 12.15 0.80
CA PHE A 32 -11.15 11.12 -0.02
C PHE A 32 -9.62 11.17 0.10
N CYS A 33 -9.02 12.34 0.21
CA CYS A 33 -7.58 12.48 0.43
C CYS A 33 -7.14 11.87 1.77
N ASP A 34 -7.87 12.10 2.87
CA ASP A 34 -7.54 11.52 4.18
C ASP A 34 -7.65 9.98 4.17
N VAL A 35 -8.72 9.46 3.56
CA VAL A 35 -8.91 8.01 3.39
C VAL A 35 -7.81 7.41 2.52
N ALA A 36 -7.47 8.05 1.39
CA ALA A 36 -6.40 7.59 0.50
C ALA A 36 -5.03 7.61 1.18
N PHE A 37 -4.76 8.60 2.03
CA PHE A 37 -3.49 8.68 2.77
C PHE A 37 -3.36 7.54 3.78
N LYS A 38 -4.43 7.26 4.54
CA LYS A 38 -4.48 6.12 5.48
C LYS A 38 -4.33 4.79 4.75
N LEU A 39 -5.03 4.61 3.63
CA LEU A 39 -4.92 3.41 2.79
C LEU A 39 -3.51 3.24 2.21
N ARG A 40 -2.84 4.32 1.81
CA ARG A 40 -1.45 4.29 1.33
C ARG A 40 -0.48 3.81 2.40
N ILE A 41 -0.64 4.26 3.65
CA ILE A 41 0.21 3.81 4.77
C ILE A 41 0.03 2.31 5.01
N ILE A 42 -1.22 1.84 5.08
CA ILE A 42 -1.53 0.42 5.26
C ILE A 42 -0.97 -0.41 4.10
N SER A 43 -1.16 0.04 2.86
CA SER A 43 -0.64 -0.62 1.66
C SER A 43 0.88 -0.74 1.67
N ARG A 44 1.60 0.33 2.06
CA ARG A 44 3.06 0.30 2.20
C ARG A 44 3.51 -0.69 3.27
N HIS A 45 2.89 -0.70 4.45
CA HIS A 45 3.22 -1.68 5.49
C HIS A 45 2.98 -3.11 5.02
N PHE A 46 1.89 -3.36 4.31
CA PHE A 46 1.59 -4.68 3.77
C PHE A 46 2.59 -5.12 2.70
N GLN A 47 2.94 -4.22 1.78
CA GLN A 47 3.98 -4.46 0.78
C GLN A 47 5.34 -4.75 1.42
N ILE A 48 5.76 -3.94 2.40
CA ILE A 48 7.03 -4.16 3.12
C ILE A 48 7.00 -5.52 3.83
N THR A 49 5.91 -5.86 4.51
CA THR A 49 5.75 -7.16 5.19
C THR A 49 5.81 -8.31 4.19
N TYR A 50 5.17 -8.17 3.04
CA TYR A 50 5.22 -9.15 1.96
C TYR A 50 6.64 -9.32 1.40
N TYR A 51 7.34 -8.23 1.10
CA TYR A 51 8.74 -8.26 0.64
C TYR A 51 9.67 -8.87 1.69
N CYS A 52 9.51 -8.53 2.97
CA CYS A 52 10.26 -9.15 4.07
C CYS A 52 9.99 -10.66 4.17
N LYS A 53 8.72 -11.08 4.02
CA LYS A 53 8.35 -12.49 4.05
C LYS A 53 8.92 -13.24 2.85
N LEU A 54 8.90 -12.62 1.67
CA LEU A 54 9.48 -13.17 0.45
C LEU A 54 11.01 -13.30 0.56
N LEU A 55 11.71 -12.27 1.03
CA LEU A 55 13.15 -12.31 1.31
C LEU A 55 13.51 -13.34 2.38
N SER A 56 12.69 -13.48 3.44
CA SER A 56 12.89 -14.49 4.48
C SER A 56 12.70 -15.91 3.93
N VAL A 57 11.69 -16.12 3.08
CA VAL A 57 11.44 -17.42 2.44
C VAL A 57 12.56 -17.75 1.45
N GLU A 58 12.97 -16.80 0.63
CA GLU A 58 14.05 -16.96 -0.36
C GLU A 58 15.40 -17.25 0.30
N LYS A 59 15.78 -16.50 1.35
CA LYS A 59 16.94 -16.82 2.19
C LYS A 59 16.81 -18.20 2.84
N SER A 60 15.65 -18.53 3.41
CA SER A 60 15.49 -19.84 4.05
C SER A 60 15.61 -20.97 3.05
N LYS A 61 15.01 -20.85 1.85
CA LYS A 61 15.03 -21.91 0.83
C LYS A 61 16.43 -22.14 0.29
N LEU A 62 17.17 -21.08 -0.03
CA LEU A 62 18.57 -21.18 -0.46
C LEU A 62 19.47 -21.77 0.64
N ASN A 63 19.24 -21.38 1.90
CA ASN A 63 19.98 -21.92 3.03
C ASN A 63 19.60 -23.39 3.31
N PHE A 64 18.32 -23.77 3.18
CA PHE A 64 17.86 -25.14 3.38
C PHE A 64 18.34 -26.07 2.28
N ASP A 65 18.41 -25.62 1.02
CA ASP A 65 18.93 -26.44 -0.09
C ASP A 65 20.45 -26.65 -0.01
N SER A 66 21.19 -25.64 0.46
CA SER A 66 22.62 -25.79 0.76
C SER A 66 22.89 -26.66 2.00
N LEU A 67 22.06 -26.54 3.05
CA LEU A 67 22.09 -27.43 4.22
C LEU A 67 21.71 -28.87 3.88
N SER A 68 20.74 -29.08 2.98
CA SER A 68 20.34 -30.42 2.54
C SER A 68 21.48 -31.11 1.76
N ARG A 69 22.21 -30.36 0.93
CA ARG A 69 23.43 -30.82 0.26
C ARG A 69 24.53 -31.20 1.24
N LEU A 70 24.68 -30.43 2.33
CA LEU A 70 25.60 -30.76 3.43
C LEU A 70 25.24 -32.10 4.09
N SER A 71 23.95 -32.35 4.32
CA SER A 71 23.45 -33.57 4.97
C SER A 71 23.68 -34.85 4.15
N ASN A 72 23.82 -34.73 2.83
CA ASN A 72 24.11 -35.84 1.92
C ASN A 72 25.61 -36.17 1.79
N LEU A 73 26.50 -35.39 2.41
CA LEU A 73 27.94 -35.63 2.37
C LEU A 73 28.37 -36.58 3.50
N LYS A 74 28.69 -37.84 3.17
CA LYS A 74 29.14 -38.88 4.12
C LYS A 74 30.53 -38.65 4.77
N SER A 75 31.33 -37.69 4.29
CA SER A 75 32.73 -37.50 4.69
C SER A 75 32.93 -36.14 5.35
N LYS A 76 33.59 -36.13 6.52
CA LYS A 76 33.93 -34.92 7.28
C LYS A 76 34.80 -33.93 6.47
N GLN A 77 35.63 -34.41 5.55
CA GLN A 77 36.45 -33.56 4.68
C GLN A 77 35.60 -32.78 3.66
N LYS A 78 34.62 -33.43 3.03
CA LYS A 78 33.74 -32.78 2.04
C LYS A 78 32.83 -31.74 2.68
N ILE A 79 32.37 -31.99 3.90
CA ILE A 79 31.61 -31.02 4.70
C ILE A 79 32.47 -29.76 4.98
N TRP A 80 33.75 -29.95 5.30
CA TRP A 80 34.65 -28.84 5.60
C TRP A 80 35.01 -28.01 4.37
N GLU A 81 35.22 -28.64 3.21
CA GLU A 81 35.41 -27.93 1.93
C GLU A 81 34.17 -27.15 1.52
N PHE A 82 32.98 -27.74 1.66
CA PHE A 82 31.73 -27.06 1.38
C PHE A 82 31.48 -25.86 2.31
N CYS A 83 31.73 -25.98 3.61
CA CYS A 83 31.64 -24.86 4.55
C CYS A 83 32.62 -23.73 4.19
N ARG A 84 33.82 -24.07 3.70
CA ARG A 84 34.82 -23.08 3.26
C ARG A 84 34.38 -22.33 1.99
N GLU A 85 33.63 -22.97 1.11
CA GLU A 85 33.10 -22.37 -0.13
C GLU A 85 31.88 -21.47 0.14
N VAL A 86 31.04 -21.82 1.11
CA VAL A 86 29.83 -21.06 1.48
C VAL A 86 30.13 -19.82 2.36
N VAL A 87 31.18 -19.85 3.17
CA VAL A 87 31.55 -18.76 4.09
C VAL A 87 32.42 -17.68 3.41
N LYS A 88 32.91 -17.94 2.20
CA LYS A 88 33.73 -17.02 1.41
C LYS A 88 32.88 -16.00 0.66
#